data_AF-A0A4U7FD75-F1
#
_entry.id   AF-A0A4U7FD75-F1
#
_cell.length_a   1.000
_cell.length_b   1.000
_cell.length_c   1.000
_cell.angle_alpha   90.00
_cell.angle_beta   90.00
_cell.angle_gamma   90.00
#
_symmetry.space_group_name_H-M   'P 1'
#
loop_
_entity.id
_entity.type
_entity.pdbx_description
1 polymer ?
#
loop_
_entity_poly.entity_id
_entity_poly.type
_entity_poly.pdbx_seq_one_letter_code
_entity_poly.pdbx_strand_id
1 'polypeptide(L)'
;MAVGTSLSLQLADFGTRSLVTHSLMAVGFAGAVVSGLFVEGQLGTISMAAFINFTAGLWISQSIHSLGNAATEDEYEGVLKELLNRV
;
A
#
# COMPACT_ATOMS: atom_id res chain seq x y z
N MET A 1 27.43 14.60 -13.87
CA MET A 1 26.60 13.39 -14.06
C MET A 1 26.40 12.74 -12.69
N ALA A 2 25.40 13.20 -11.93
CA ALA A 2 25.10 12.72 -10.57
C ALA A 2 23.58 12.67 -10.24
N VAL A 3 22.75 13.28 -11.10
CA VAL A 3 21.29 13.37 -10.91
C VAL A 3 20.60 12.03 -11.19
N GLY A 4 21.08 11.24 -12.16
CA GLY A 4 20.46 9.96 -12.51
C GLY A 4 20.51 8.92 -11.40
N THR A 5 21.60 8.90 -10.61
CA THR A 5 21.75 7.93 -9.52
C THR A 5 20.88 8.28 -8.32
N SER A 6 20.74 9.56 -7.96
CA SER A 6 19.89 9.99 -6.84
C SER A 6 18.41 9.76 -7.11
N LEU A 7 17.96 10.02 -8.34
CA LEU A 7 16.57 9.81 -8.75
C LEU A 7 16.20 8.32 -8.71
N SER A 8 17.07 7.44 -9.26
CA SER A 8 16.85 5.99 -9.21
C SER A 8 16.77 5.43 -7.78
N LEU A 9 17.53 6.00 -6.84
CA LEU A 9 17.48 5.61 -5.43
C LEU A 9 16.18 6.07 -4.76
N GLN A 10 15.68 7.26 -5.09
CA GLN A 10 14.40 7.76 -4.59
C GLN A 10 13.22 6.96 -5.13
N LEU A 11 13.21 6.59 -6.42
CA LEU A 11 12.18 5.72 -7.00
C LEU A 11 12.21 4.32 -6.38
N ALA A 12 13.39 3.72 -6.20
CA ALA A 12 13.52 2.41 -5.56
C ALA A 12 13.03 2.42 -4.10
N ASP A 13 13.25 3.51 -3.36
CA ASP A 13 12.72 3.70 -2.00
C ASP A 13 11.19 3.86 -2.02
N PHE A 14 10.65 4.66 -2.95
CA PHE A 14 9.20 4.85 -3.10
C PHE A 14 8.48 3.54 -3.52
N GLY A 15 9.00 2.83 -4.51
CA GLY A 15 8.46 1.56 -4.99
C GLY A 15 8.45 0.49 -3.91
N THR A 16 9.53 0.40 -3.11
CA THR A 16 9.61 -0.53 -1.98
C THR A 16 8.59 -0.19 -0.89
N ARG A 17 8.46 1.09 -0.52
CA ARG A 17 7.46 1.55 0.46
C ARG A 17 6.04 1.31 -0.02
N SER A 18 5.76 1.62 -1.29
CA SER A 18 4.46 1.37 -1.91
C SER A 18 4.08 -0.12 -1.87
N LEU A 19 5.02 -1.01 -2.19
CA LEU A 19 4.81 -2.45 -2.16
C LEU A 19 4.54 -2.98 -0.75
N VAL A 20 5.26 -2.47 0.26
CA VAL A 20 5.01 -2.80 1.66
C VAL A 20 3.61 -2.35 2.08
N THR A 21 3.21 -1.12 1.74
CA THR A 21 1.86 -0.62 2.08
C THR A 21 0.78 -1.44 1.41
N HIS A 22 0.93 -1.80 0.13
CA HIS A 22 -0.04 -2.68 -0.57
C HIS A 22 -0.10 -4.08 0.05
N SER A 23 1.04 -4.64 0.47
CA SER A 23 1.08 -5.92 1.17
C SER A 23 0.31 -5.86 2.49
N LEU A 24 0.48 -4.77 3.25
CA LEU A 24 -0.28 -4.54 4.49
C LEU A 24 -1.78 -4.37 4.22
N MET A 25 -2.17 -3.70 3.14
CA MET A 25 -3.58 -3.61 2.74
C MET A 25 -4.16 -5.00 2.43
N ALA A 26 -3.44 -5.83 1.68
CA ALA A 26 -3.88 -7.18 1.34
C ALA A 26 -4.05 -8.05 2.60
N VAL A 27 -3.07 -8.01 3.51
CA VAL A 27 -3.12 -8.73 4.79
C VAL A 27 -4.25 -8.21 5.67
N GLY A 28 -4.42 -6.89 5.76
CA GLY A 28 -5.50 -6.26 6.53
C GLY A 28 -6.87 -6.70 6.00
N PHE A 29 -7.08 -6.65 4.69
CA PHE A 29 -8.34 -7.08 4.08
C PHE A 29 -8.60 -8.58 4.27
N ALA A 30 -7.57 -9.42 4.10
CA ALA A 30 -7.69 -10.85 4.41
C ALA A 30 -8.06 -11.08 5.89
N GLY A 31 -7.46 -10.31 6.81
CA GLY A 31 -7.81 -10.33 8.24
C GLY A 31 -9.27 -9.95 8.50
N ALA A 32 -9.81 -8.97 7.76
CA ALA A 32 -11.23 -8.62 7.83
C ALA A 32 -12.13 -9.78 7.40
N VAL A 33 -11.83 -10.41 6.26
CA VAL A 33 -12.58 -11.57 5.75
C VAL A 33 -12.52 -12.73 6.73
N VAL A 34 -11.33 -13.06 7.24
CA VAL A 34 -11.17 -14.15 8.22
C VAL A 34 -11.96 -13.86 9.49
N SER A 35 -11.89 -12.63 10.00
CA SER A 35 -12.61 -12.23 11.21
C SER A 35 -14.12 -12.28 11.01
N GLY A 36 -14.63 -11.76 9.90
CA GLY A 36 -16.07 -11.71 9.62
C GLY A 36 -16.70 -13.07 9.34
N LEU A 37 -15.93 -14.04 8.82
CA LEU A 37 -16.44 -15.35 8.42
C LEU A 37 -16.17 -16.48 9.43
N PHE A 38 -15.08 -16.39 10.20
CA PHE A 38 -14.63 -17.50 11.05
C PHE A 38 -14.50 -17.15 12.54
N VAL A 39 -14.68 -15.89 12.94
CA VAL A 39 -14.64 -15.49 14.35
C VAL A 39 -16.06 -15.15 14.80
N GLU A 40 -16.54 -15.85 15.81
CA GLU A 40 -17.92 -15.72 16.27
C GLU A 40 -18.13 -14.52 17.21
N GLY A 41 -19.38 -14.07 17.25
CA GLY A 41 -19.85 -13.05 18.18
C GLY A 41 -19.28 -11.66 17.94
N GLN A 42 -19.34 -10.84 18.98
CA GLN A 42 -18.97 -9.42 18.90
C GLN A 42 -17.48 -9.22 18.57
N LEU A 43 -16.62 -10.17 18.96
CA LEU A 43 -15.19 -10.12 18.65
C LEU A 43 -14.93 -10.17 17.14
N GLY A 44 -15.64 -11.04 16.40
CA GLY A 44 -15.52 -11.12 14.95
C GLY A 44 -15.96 -9.84 14.26
N THR A 45 -17.12 -9.28 14.66
CA THR A 45 -17.65 -8.03 14.10
C THR A 45 -16.72 -6.84 14.35
N ILE A 46 -16.21 -6.67 15.58
CA ILE A 46 -15.30 -5.58 15.92
C ILE A 46 -13.97 -5.74 15.16
N SER A 47 -13.43 -6.96 15.11
CA SER A 47 -12.16 -7.23 14.42
C SER A 47 -12.29 -7.00 12.92
N MET A 48 -13.38 -7.45 12.29
CA MET A 48 -13.69 -7.18 10.89
C MET A 48 -13.77 -5.67 10.62
N ALA A 49 -14.53 -4.94 11.43
CA ALA A 49 -14.64 -3.49 11.29
C ALA A 49 -13.28 -2.78 11.46
N ALA A 50 -12.47 -3.23 12.42
CA ALA A 50 -11.13 -2.68 12.64
C ALA A 50 -10.22 -2.91 11.43
N PHE A 51 -10.18 -4.14 10.90
CA PHE A 51 -9.37 -4.47 9.72
C PHE A 51 -9.82 -3.75 8.44
N ILE A 52 -11.13 -3.58 8.24
CA ILE A 52 -11.66 -2.78 7.13
C ILE A 52 -11.21 -1.32 7.24
N ASN A 53 -11.39 -0.71 8.41
CA ASN A 53 -11.01 0.69 8.62
C ASN A 53 -9.50 0.90 8.50
N PHE A 54 -8.70 -0.02 9.02
CA PHE A 54 -7.25 -0.01 8.86
C PHE A 54 -6.84 -0.05 7.39
N THR A 55 -7.41 -0.99 6.64
CA THR A 55 -7.15 -1.14 5.19
C THR A 55 -7.56 0.10 4.41
N ALA A 56 -8.75 0.64 4.68
CA ALA A 56 -9.24 1.86 4.06
C ALA A 56 -8.35 3.07 4.37
N GLY A 57 -7.90 3.21 5.62
CA GLY A 57 -6.96 4.25 6.04
C GLY A 57 -5.63 4.16 5.28
N LEU A 58 -5.05 2.97 5.16
CA LEU A 58 -3.84 2.75 4.36
C LEU A 58 -4.07 3.12 2.89
N TRP A 59 -5.22 2.80 2.32
CA TRP A 59 -5.52 3.12 0.92
C TRP A 59 -5.60 4.63 0.67
N ILE A 60 -6.21 5.37 1.61
CA ILE A 60 -6.24 6.84 1.58
C ILE A 60 -4.81 7.40 1.70
N SER A 61 -4.03 6.96 2.68
CA SER A 61 -2.65 7.41 2.87
C SER A 61 -1.79 7.16 1.62
N GLN A 62 -1.91 5.97 1.02
CA GLN A 62 -1.18 5.62 -0.20
C GLN A 62 -1.60 6.47 -1.40
N SER A 63 -2.89 6.80 -1.51
CA SER A 63 -3.40 7.67 -2.57
C SER A 63 -2.83 9.08 -2.47
N ILE A 64 -2.78 9.64 -1.25
CA ILE A 64 -2.17 10.95 -0.98
C ILE A 64 -0.67 10.91 -1.29
N HIS A 65 0.04 9.88 -0.85
CA HIS A 65 1.47 9.73 -1.07
C HIS A 65 1.82 9.56 -2.55
N SER A 66 1.02 8.77 -3.28
CA SER A 66 1.11 8.61 -4.73
C SER A 66 0.85 9.91 -5.49
N LEU A 67 -0.14 10.70 -5.06
CA LEU A 67 -0.47 11.98 -5.69
C LEU A 67 0.65 13.02 -5.46
N GLY A 68 1.21 13.05 -4.26
CA GLY A 68 2.37 13.90 -3.95
C GLY A 68 3.60 13.57 -4.79
N ASN A 69 3.86 12.28 -5.05
CA ASN A 69 4.96 11.85 -5.92
C ASN A 69 4.72 12.23 -7.38
N ALA A 70 3.49 12.08 -7.88
CA ALA A 70 3.14 12.45 -9.26
C ALA A 70 3.23 13.97 -9.50
N ALA A 71 3.04 14.79 -8.46
CA ALA A 71 3.17 16.24 -8.54
C ALA A 71 4.64 16.73 -8.64
N THR A 72 5.63 15.87 -8.37
CA THR A 72 7.07 16.21 -8.36
C THR A 72 7.81 15.86 -9.66
N GLU A 73 7.13 15.82 -10.82
CA GLU A 73 7.68 15.49 -12.15
C GLU A 73 8.26 14.06 -12.32
N ASP A 74 8.19 13.20 -11.29
CA ASP A 74 8.46 11.77 -11.39
C ASP A 74 7.13 11.00 -11.50
N GLU A 75 6.83 10.53 -12.72
CA GLU A 75 5.60 9.82 -13.06
C GLU A 75 5.60 8.44 -12.38
N TYR A 76 5.02 8.35 -11.17
CA TYR A 76 4.80 7.07 -10.52
C TYR A 76 3.73 6.27 -11.27
N GLU A 77 4.15 5.18 -11.89
CA GLU A 77 3.35 4.37 -12.81
C GLU A 77 2.54 3.25 -12.14
N GLY A 78 2.48 3.25 -10.80
CA GLY A 78 1.72 2.27 -10.02
C GLY A 78 2.52 1.03 -9.59
N VAL A 79 2.02 0.37 -8.53
CA VAL A 79 2.70 -0.76 -7.87
C VAL A 79 2.88 -1.98 -8.78
N LEU A 80 1.98 -2.14 -9.76
CA LEU A 80 2.04 -3.25 -10.72
C LEU A 80 3.21 -3.10 -11.70
N LYS A 81 3.51 -1.89 -12.18
CA LYS A 81 4.69 -1.66 -13.02
C LYS A 81 5.98 -1.81 -12.22
N GLU A 82 5.99 -1.40 -10.95
CA GLU A 82 7.14 -1.60 -10.06
C GLU A 82 7.45 -3.09 -9.86
N LEU A 83 6.44 -3.93 -9.66
CA LEU A 83 6.61 -5.39 -9.59
C LEU A 83 7.15 -5.98 -10.89
N LEU A 84 6.65 -5.52 -12.05
CA LEU A 84 7.06 -6.00 -13.35
C LEU A 84 8.53 -5.66 -13.66
N ASN A 85 9.01 -4.48 -13.23
CA ASN A 85 10.39 -4.03 -13.45
C ASN A 85 11.42 -4.75 -12.56
N ARG A 86 10.98 -5.45 -11.49
CA ARG A 86 11.86 -6.17 -10.56
C ARG A 86 12.10 -7.63 -10.94
N VAL A 87 11.43 -8.14 -11.96
CA VAL A 87 11.55 -9.52 -12.49
C VAL A 87 12.26 -9.49 -13.83
#